data_AF-A0A7Z9YB29-F1
#
_entry.id   AF-A0A7Z9YB29-F1
#
_cell.length_a   1.000
_cell.length_b   1.000
_cell.length_c   1.000
_cell.angle_alpha   90.00
_cell.angle_beta   90.00
_cell.angle_gamma   90.00
#
_symmetry.space_group_name_H-M   'P 1'
#
loop_
_entity.id
_entity.type
_entity.pdbx_description
1 polymer ?
#
loop_
_entity_poly.entity_id
_entity_poly.type
_entity_poly.pdbx_seq_one_letter_code
_entity_poly.pdbx_strand_id
1 'polypeptide(L)'
;MAFLISFRLCRLSSYIALAVLSMVSYSLLAFADGEISPWGATVKSAIIPGWGQLVTGGKVKAVISLTGTYGLVVAGLIARARYLDVYNNRYVPAALAGSPEADRYYNLATQRYKLSKGLFFAAVGVWVYSMIDSYVSSVIRNAQIKARKLKFDTERIDKFDLEYKSLEGELRIKATTEF
;
A
#
# COMPACT_ATOMS: atom_id res chain seq x y z
N MET A 1 20.73 30.14 0.00
CA MET A 1 20.70 28.66 0.08
C MET A 1 19.29 28.07 0.26
N ALA A 2 18.42 28.62 1.12
CA ALA A 2 17.06 28.11 1.36
C ALA A 2 16.16 28.03 0.11
N PHE A 3 16.32 28.95 -0.84
CA PHE A 3 15.55 28.98 -2.09
C PHE A 3 15.83 27.79 -3.03
N LEU A 4 17.09 27.34 -3.08
CA LEU A 4 17.50 26.19 -3.90
C LEU A 4 16.97 24.86 -3.34
N ILE A 5 16.86 24.75 -2.02
CA ILE A 5 16.31 23.57 -1.34
C ILE A 5 14.79 23.50 -1.57
N SER A 6 14.09 24.63 -1.43
CA SER A 6 12.65 24.73 -1.72
C SER A 6 12.32 24.39 -3.19
N PHE A 7 13.14 24.86 -4.14
CA PHE A 7 12.93 24.58 -5.56
C PHE A 7 13.18 23.11 -5.93
N ARG A 8 14.20 22.48 -5.33
CA ARG A 8 14.49 21.04 -5.51
C ARG A 8 13.42 20.14 -4.88
N LEU A 9 12.90 20.51 -3.71
CA LEU A 9 11.82 19.78 -3.04
C LEU A 9 10.49 19.89 -3.80
N CYS A 10 10.19 21.04 -4.40
CA CYS A 10 8.98 21.24 -5.19
C CYS A 10 8.98 20.35 -6.43
N ARG A 11 10.09 20.32 -7.19
CA ARG A 11 10.26 19.42 -8.34
C ARG A 11 10.17 17.94 -7.93
N LEU A 12 10.79 17.56 -6.81
CA LEU A 12 10.72 16.19 -6.30
C LEU A 12 9.27 15.77 -5.97
N SER A 13 8.46 16.67 -5.41
CA SER A 13 7.03 16.40 -5.13
C SER A 13 6.23 16.18 -6.41
N SER A 14 6.51 16.95 -7.48
CA SER A 14 5.85 16.80 -8.77
C SER A 14 6.21 15.49 -9.46
N TYR A 15 7.48 15.05 -9.38
CA TYR A 15 7.89 13.75 -9.92
C TYR A 15 7.29 12.58 -9.15
N ILE A 16 7.19 12.68 -7.82
CA ILE A 16 6.50 11.67 -7.01
C ILE A 16 5.01 11.63 -7.39
N ALA A 17 4.35 12.77 -7.54
CA ALA A 17 2.95 12.83 -7.96
C ALA A 17 2.75 12.21 -9.35
N LEU A 18 3.64 12.49 -10.32
CA LEU A 18 3.60 11.90 -11.67
C LEU A 18 3.88 10.39 -11.66
N ALA A 19 4.81 9.92 -10.83
CA ALA A 19 5.09 8.50 -10.67
C ALA A 19 3.92 7.76 -10.00
N VAL A 20 3.29 8.38 -9.00
CA VAL A 20 2.06 7.86 -8.38
C VAL A 20 0.93 7.79 -9.42
N LEU A 21 0.74 8.85 -10.21
CA LEU A 21 -0.30 8.90 -11.24
C LEU A 21 -0.06 7.87 -12.34
N SER A 22 1.18 7.71 -12.79
CA SER A 22 1.53 6.72 -13.82
C SER A 22 1.39 5.29 -13.30
N MET A 23 1.79 5.02 -12.06
CA MET A 23 1.62 3.70 -11.45
C MET A 23 0.15 3.34 -11.21
N VAL A 24 -0.70 4.30 -10.82
CA VAL A 24 -2.15 4.10 -10.72
C VAL A 24 -2.76 3.79 -12.08
N SER A 25 -2.33 4.49 -13.14
CA SER A 25 -2.77 4.27 -14.52
C SER A 25 -2.33 2.90 -15.07
N TYR A 26 -1.08 2.48 -14.85
CA TYR A 26 -0.59 1.15 -15.27
C TYR A 26 -1.26 0.01 -14.50
N SER A 27 -1.62 0.24 -13.24
CA SER A 27 -2.26 -0.78 -12.39
C SER A 27 -3.75 -0.97 -12.70
N LEU A 28 -4.42 0.01 -13.32
CA LEU A 28 -5.77 -0.15 -13.87
C LEU A 28 -5.81 -1.12 -15.05
N LEU A 29 -4.69 -1.29 -15.77
CA LEU A 29 -4.57 -2.19 -16.91
C LEU A 29 -4.15 -3.61 -16.50
N ALA A 30 -3.42 -3.78 -15.40
CA ALA A 30 -2.93 -5.07 -14.93
C ALA A 30 -3.95 -5.80 -14.04
N PHE A 31 -5.16 -6.05 -14.54
CA PHE A 31 -6.13 -6.93 -13.89
C PHE A 31 -5.80 -8.38 -14.28
N ALA A 32 -5.07 -9.09 -13.41
CA ALA A 32 -4.81 -10.52 -13.60
C ALA A 32 -5.88 -11.32 -12.83
N ASP A 33 -6.76 -12.00 -13.56
CA ASP A 33 -7.73 -12.95 -13.02
C ASP A 33 -7.02 -14.26 -12.67
N GLY A 34 -6.80 -14.50 -11.37
CA GLY A 34 -6.17 -15.71 -10.85
C GLY A 34 -5.97 -15.67 -9.34
N GLU A 35 -5.57 -16.80 -8.75
CA GLU A 35 -5.15 -16.86 -7.35
C GLU A 35 -3.89 -16.00 -7.15
N ILE A 36 -3.87 -15.16 -6.11
CA ILE A 36 -2.77 -14.25 -5.84
C ILE A 36 -1.88 -14.88 -4.77
N SER A 37 -0.61 -15.12 -5.06
CA SER A 37 0.35 -15.55 -4.02
C SER A 37 0.45 -14.49 -2.91
N PRO A 38 0.10 -14.81 -1.64
CA PRO A 38 0.19 -13.85 -0.54
C PRO A 38 1.60 -13.30 -0.36
N TRP A 39 2.62 -14.15 -0.47
CA TRP A 39 4.01 -13.74 -0.44
C TRP A 39 4.39 -12.87 -1.64
N GLY A 40 3.85 -13.18 -2.83
CA GLY A 40 4.03 -12.33 -4.00
C GLY A 40 3.46 -10.92 -3.81
N ALA A 41 2.31 -10.79 -3.15
CA ALA A 41 1.72 -9.49 -2.82
C ALA A 41 2.55 -8.73 -1.77
N THR A 42 3.06 -9.43 -0.76
CA THR A 42 3.97 -8.85 0.24
C THR A 42 5.24 -8.31 -0.41
N VAL A 43 5.89 -9.09 -1.28
CA VAL A 43 7.12 -8.67 -1.98
C VAL A 43 6.87 -7.44 -2.84
N LYS A 44 5.72 -7.36 -3.54
CA LYS A 44 5.35 -6.15 -4.29
C LYS A 44 5.22 -4.93 -3.38
N SER A 45 4.53 -5.06 -2.24
CA SER A 45 4.44 -3.98 -1.23
C SER A 45 5.78 -3.62 -0.59
N ALA A 46 6.72 -4.56 -0.52
CA ALA A 46 8.07 -4.29 -0.05
C ALA A 46 8.82 -3.40 -1.05
N ILE A 47 8.70 -3.65 -2.36
CA ILE A 47 9.36 -2.82 -3.37
C ILE A 47 8.72 -1.43 -3.43
N ILE A 48 7.40 -1.36 -3.48
CA ILE A 48 6.65 -0.10 -3.52
C ILE A 48 5.50 -0.15 -2.51
N PRO A 49 5.45 0.75 -1.52
CA PRO A 49 4.39 0.78 -0.51
C PRO A 49 3.00 0.76 -1.16
N GLY A 50 2.15 -0.19 -0.78
CA GLY A 50 0.80 -0.31 -1.32
C GLY A 50 0.66 -1.04 -2.67
N TRP A 51 1.73 -1.48 -3.34
CA TRP A 51 1.60 -2.20 -4.61
C TRP A 51 0.86 -3.54 -4.44
N GLY A 52 1.15 -4.32 -3.39
CA GLY A 52 0.41 -5.56 -3.14
C GLY A 52 -1.10 -5.33 -2.95
N GLN A 53 -1.49 -4.20 -2.36
CA GLN A 53 -2.88 -3.82 -2.16
C GLN A 53 -3.58 -3.48 -3.49
N LEU A 54 -2.86 -2.96 -4.49
CA LEU A 54 -3.42 -2.74 -5.83
C LEU A 54 -3.81 -4.07 -6.48
N VAL A 55 -2.94 -5.07 -6.38
CA VAL A 55 -3.15 -6.39 -6.99
C VAL A 55 -4.31 -7.13 -6.31
N THR A 56 -4.46 -6.99 -4.99
CA THR A 56 -5.56 -7.61 -4.23
C THR A 56 -6.90 -6.90 -4.37
N GLY A 57 -6.94 -5.72 -5.01
CA GLY A 57 -8.17 -4.96 -5.25
C GLY A 57 -8.43 -3.83 -4.24
N GLY A 58 -7.56 -3.66 -3.25
CA GLY A 58 -7.61 -2.59 -2.24
C GLY A 58 -7.03 -1.26 -2.73
N LYS A 59 -7.58 -0.68 -3.81
CA LYS A 59 -7.03 0.54 -4.47
C LYS A 59 -6.88 1.74 -3.53
N VAL A 60 -7.88 2.00 -2.69
CA VAL A 60 -7.84 3.11 -1.72
C VAL A 60 -6.73 2.88 -0.69
N LYS A 61 -6.59 1.65 -0.18
CA LYS A 61 -5.52 1.30 0.75
C LYS A 61 -4.14 1.49 0.13
N ALA A 62 -3.98 1.10 -1.13
CA ALA A 62 -2.73 1.30 -1.85
C ALA A 62 -2.34 2.77 -1.98
N VAL A 63 -3.29 3.63 -2.37
CA VAL A 63 -3.07 5.08 -2.48
C VAL A 63 -2.68 5.67 -1.13
N ILE A 64 -3.39 5.30 -0.05
CA ILE A 64 -3.08 5.78 1.31
C ILE A 64 -1.70 5.30 1.76
N SER A 65 -1.35 4.03 1.56
CA SER A 65 -0.03 3.49 1.91
C SER A 65 1.09 4.18 1.16
N LEU A 66 0.91 4.40 -0.15
CA LEU A 66 1.89 5.05 -1.01
C LEU A 66 2.07 6.52 -0.62
N THR A 67 0.99 7.31 -0.68
CA THR A 67 1.01 8.74 -0.37
C THR A 67 1.39 9.02 1.08
N GLY A 68 0.92 8.20 2.02
CA GLY A 68 1.26 8.28 3.43
C GLY A 68 2.75 8.03 3.66
N THR A 69 3.32 6.96 3.09
CA THR A 69 4.75 6.67 3.24
C THR A 69 5.62 7.77 2.64
N TYR A 70 5.37 8.14 1.38
CA TYR A 70 6.16 9.17 0.70
C TYR A 70 5.98 10.55 1.34
N GLY A 71 4.76 10.90 1.75
CA GLY A 71 4.48 12.16 2.45
C GLY A 71 5.26 12.27 3.75
N LEU A 72 5.31 11.20 4.55
CA LEU A 72 6.09 11.15 5.79
C LEU A 72 7.60 11.24 5.53
N VAL A 73 8.12 10.58 4.49
CA VAL A 73 9.54 10.70 4.09
C VAL A 73 9.88 12.13 3.69
N VAL A 74 9.06 12.76 2.84
CA VAL A 74 9.27 14.15 2.38
C VAL A 74 9.21 15.11 3.57
N ALA A 75 8.22 14.97 4.45
CA ALA A 75 8.12 15.76 5.68
C ALA A 75 9.35 15.56 6.58
N GLY A 76 9.82 14.31 6.73
CA GLY A 76 11.02 13.96 7.49
C GLY A 76 12.29 14.62 6.92
N LEU A 77 12.44 14.65 5.60
CA LEU A 77 13.54 15.31 4.89
C LEU A 77 13.50 16.84 5.07
N ILE A 78 12.31 17.45 4.98
CA ILE A 78 12.12 18.89 5.24
C ILE A 78 12.53 19.22 6.69
N ALA A 79 12.05 18.44 7.66
CA ALA A 79 12.40 18.62 9.06
C ALA A 79 13.92 18.48 9.29
N ARG A 80 14.57 17.50 8.63
CA ARG A 80 16.03 17.31 8.67
C ARG A 80 16.79 18.49 8.08
N ALA A 81 16.34 19.01 6.94
CA ALA A 81 16.98 20.18 6.31
C ALA A 81 16.90 21.41 7.23
N ARG A 82 15.76 21.62 7.90
CA ARG A 82 15.59 22.69 8.88
C ARG A 82 16.41 22.48 10.15
N TYR A 83 16.59 21.23 10.59
CA TYR A 83 17.54 20.89 11.65
C TYR A 83 18.95 21.31 11.27
N LEU A 84 19.44 20.88 10.10
CA LEU A 84 20.80 21.18 9.64
C LEU A 84 21.05 22.68 9.49
N ASP A 85 20.06 23.43 8.99
CA ASP A 85 20.14 24.88 8.88
C ASP A 85 20.32 25.54 10.25
N VAL A 86 19.49 25.21 11.25
CA VAL A 86 19.62 25.81 12.59
C VAL A 86 20.86 25.32 13.32
N TYR A 87 21.21 24.04 13.17
CA TYR A 87 22.36 23.46 13.84
C TYR A 87 23.66 24.08 13.30
N ASN A 88 23.86 24.07 11.98
CA ASN A 88 25.11 24.53 11.38
C ASN A 88 25.22 26.06 11.33
N ASN A 89 24.12 26.78 11.05
CA ASN A 89 24.18 28.23 10.82
C ASN A 89 23.90 29.07 12.06
N ARG A 90 23.35 28.49 13.14
CA ARG A 90 23.00 29.24 14.36
C ARG A 90 23.63 28.67 15.61
N TYR A 91 23.48 27.36 15.83
CA TYR A 91 24.04 26.71 17.02
C TYR A 91 25.56 26.66 17.00
N VAL A 92 26.18 26.09 15.96
CA VAL A 92 27.65 25.95 15.89
C VAL A 92 28.38 27.29 16.07
N PRO A 93 28.00 28.39 15.37
CA PRO A 93 28.64 29.68 15.57
C PRO A 93 28.44 30.25 16.98
N ALA A 94 27.23 30.14 17.54
CA ALA A 94 26.93 30.64 18.89
C ALA A 94 27.69 29.86 19.97
N ALA A 95 27.81 28.53 19.81
CA ALA A 95 28.56 27.67 20.71
C ALA A 95 30.06 27.98 20.67
N LEU A 96 30.63 28.19 19.48
CA LEU A 96 32.03 28.59 19.31
C LEU A 96 32.31 29.98 19.87
N ALA A 97 31.35 30.90 19.82
CA ALA A 97 31.45 32.23 20.41
C ALA A 97 31.20 32.26 21.93
N GLY A 98 30.87 31.13 22.57
CA GLY A 98 30.52 31.07 23.99
C GLY A 98 29.25 31.86 24.34
N SER A 99 28.34 32.04 23.37
CA SER A 99 27.16 32.87 23.55
C SER A 99 26.04 32.11 24.31
N PRO A 100 25.32 32.78 25.22
CA PRO A 100 24.24 32.15 26.00
C PRO A 100 23.04 31.71 25.12
N GLU A 101 22.94 32.21 23.89
CA GLU A 101 21.93 31.79 22.92
C GLU A 101 22.17 30.39 22.33
N ALA A 102 23.36 29.80 22.54
CA ALA A 102 23.71 28.48 22.04
C ALA A 102 22.72 27.40 22.51
N ASP A 103 22.34 27.41 23.78
CA ASP A 103 21.39 26.45 24.35
C ASP A 103 20.01 26.55 23.70
N ARG A 104 19.55 27.78 23.42
CA ARG A 104 18.29 28.01 22.73
C ARG A 104 18.30 27.43 21.32
N TYR A 105 19.38 27.65 20.57
CA TYR A 105 19.51 27.09 19.21
C TYR A 105 19.67 25.57 19.22
N TYR A 106 20.37 25.02 20.22
CA TYR A 106 20.51 23.58 20.40
C TYR A 106 19.16 22.91 20.66
N ASN A 107 18.36 23.45 21.58
CA ASN A 107 17.02 22.94 21.88
C ASN A 107 16.12 22.97 20.64
N LEU A 108 16.16 24.08 19.91
CA LEU A 108 15.38 24.25 18.69
C LEU A 108 15.81 23.27 17.57
N ALA A 109 17.11 23.06 17.38
CA ALA A 109 17.62 22.05 16.45
C ALA A 109 17.21 20.63 16.88
N THR A 110 17.34 20.31 18.17
CA THR A 110 17.00 19.00 18.74
C THR A 110 15.54 18.64 18.54
N GLN A 111 14.61 19.60 18.72
CA GLN A 111 13.18 19.37 18.44
C GLN A 111 12.94 18.96 16.98
N ARG A 112 13.57 19.66 16.02
CA ARG A 112 13.43 19.33 14.59
C ARG A 112 14.06 17.99 14.22
N TYR A 113 15.17 17.64 14.86
CA TYR A 113 15.79 16.34 14.71
C TYR A 113 14.88 15.21 15.23
N LYS A 114 14.28 15.38 16.41
CA LYS A 114 13.30 14.42 16.97
C LYS A 114 12.09 14.27 16.04
N LEU A 115 11.54 15.38 15.55
CA LEU A 115 10.43 15.36 14.59
C LEU A 115 10.80 14.60 13.31
N SER A 116 11.96 14.89 12.72
CA SER A 116 12.44 14.21 11.51
C SER A 116 12.55 12.70 11.72
N LYS A 117 13.15 12.26 12.82
CA LYS A 117 13.22 10.83 13.16
C LYS A 117 11.84 10.20 13.37
N GLY A 118 10.96 10.88 14.10
CA GLY A 118 9.58 10.43 14.31
C GLY A 118 8.84 10.20 13.00
N LEU A 119 8.98 11.14 12.05
CA LEU A 119 8.37 11.02 10.71
C LEU A 119 8.96 9.86 9.90
N PHE A 120 10.28 9.63 9.95
CA PHE A 120 10.88 8.47 9.29
C PHE A 120 10.43 7.14 9.92
N PHE A 121 10.34 7.05 11.24
CA PHE A 121 9.81 5.85 11.90
C PHE A 121 8.33 5.62 11.54
N ALA A 122 7.52 6.68 11.50
CA ALA A 122 6.14 6.59 11.04
C ALA A 122 6.07 6.12 9.58
N ALA A 123 6.95 6.62 8.69
CA ALA A 123 7.01 6.18 7.30
C ALA A 123 7.31 4.68 7.19
N VAL A 124 8.30 4.20 7.96
CA VAL A 124 8.63 2.76 8.04
C VAL A 124 7.43 1.98 8.57
N GLY A 125 6.73 2.48 9.60
CA GLY A 125 5.54 1.86 10.15
C GLY A 125 4.42 1.70 9.12
N VAL A 126 4.11 2.75 8.36
CA VAL A 126 3.11 2.70 7.27
C VAL A 126 3.55 1.74 6.17
N TRP A 127 4.82 1.77 5.80
CA TRP A 127 5.37 0.87 4.78
C TRP A 127 5.24 -0.61 5.18
N VAL A 128 5.69 -0.97 6.39
CA VAL A 128 5.56 -2.33 6.93
C VAL A 128 4.09 -2.74 7.08
N TYR A 129 3.23 -1.84 7.56
CA TYR A 129 1.79 -2.10 7.64
C TYR A 129 1.20 -2.45 6.26
N SER A 130 1.61 -1.74 5.21
CA SER A 130 1.16 -2.01 3.84
C SER A 130 1.58 -3.40 3.33
N MET A 131 2.70 -3.94 3.83
CA MET A 131 3.15 -5.30 3.48
C MET A 131 2.27 -6.36 4.14
N ILE A 132 1.93 -6.16 5.42
CA ILE A 132 1.07 -7.06 6.20
C ILE A 132 -0.35 -7.04 5.62
N ASP A 133 -0.91 -5.85 5.37
CA ASP A 133 -2.27 -5.75 4.83
C ASP A 133 -2.38 -6.35 3.42
N SER A 134 -1.34 -6.24 2.58
CA SER A 134 -1.27 -6.95 1.30
C SER A 134 -1.31 -8.46 1.44
N TYR A 135 -0.57 -9.00 2.42
CA TYR A 135 -0.56 -10.43 2.70
C TYR A 135 -1.96 -10.90 3.11
N VAL A 136 -2.53 -10.26 4.13
CA VAL A 136 -3.86 -10.62 4.67
C VAL A 136 -4.94 -10.48 3.60
N SER A 137 -4.91 -9.40 2.82
CA SER A 137 -5.88 -9.18 1.73
C SER A 137 -5.78 -10.26 0.64
N SER A 138 -4.58 -10.76 0.35
CA SER A 138 -4.39 -11.85 -0.62
C SER A 138 -4.97 -13.16 -0.11
N VAL A 139 -4.73 -13.49 1.17
CA VAL A 139 -5.29 -14.68 1.82
C VAL A 139 -6.81 -14.65 1.79
N ILE A 140 -7.41 -13.53 2.19
CA ILE A 140 -8.88 -13.36 2.20
C ILE A 140 -9.45 -13.48 0.78
N ARG A 141 -8.81 -12.84 -0.21
CA ARG A 141 -9.28 -12.90 -1.61
C ARG A 141 -9.21 -14.31 -2.17
N ASN A 142 -8.14 -15.05 -1.91
CA ASN A 142 -8.03 -16.45 -2.34
C ASN A 142 -9.12 -17.32 -1.70
N ALA A 143 -9.41 -17.12 -0.41
CA ALA A 143 -10.50 -17.82 0.27
C ALA A 143 -11.86 -17.51 -0.38
N GLN A 144 -12.13 -16.24 -0.73
CA GLN A 144 -13.36 -15.84 -1.43
C GLN A 144 -13.46 -16.41 -2.84
N ILE A 145 -12.36 -16.48 -3.59
CA ILE A 145 -12.32 -17.12 -4.92
C ILE A 145 -12.66 -18.60 -4.79
N LYS A 146 -12.02 -19.30 -3.84
CA LYS A 146 -12.27 -20.73 -3.60
C LYS A 146 -13.71 -20.99 -3.17
N ALA A 147 -14.26 -20.19 -2.27
CA ALA A 147 -15.66 -20.30 -1.84
C ALA A 147 -16.65 -20.08 -3.00
N ARG A 148 -16.40 -19.09 -3.87
CA ARG A 148 -17.22 -18.86 -5.07
C ARG A 148 -17.15 -20.01 -6.06
N LYS A 149 -15.96 -20.57 -6.28
CA LYS A 149 -15.78 -21.73 -7.15
C LYS A 149 -16.55 -22.94 -6.63
N LEU A 150 -16.42 -23.24 -5.34
CA LEU A 150 -17.16 -24.31 -4.67
C LEU A 150 -18.69 -24.13 -4.82
N LYS A 151 -19.20 -22.91 -4.59
CA LYS A 151 -20.64 -22.62 -4.76
C LYS A 151 -21.11 -22.90 -6.19
N PHE A 152 -20.34 -22.45 -7.18
CA PHE A 152 -20.67 -22.65 -8.59
C PHE A 152 -20.61 -24.13 -8.99
N ASP A 153 -19.63 -24.88 -8.46
CA ASP A 153 -19.49 -26.30 -8.72
C ASP A 153 -20.65 -27.11 -8.09
N THR A 154 -21.08 -26.76 -6.88
CA THR A 154 -22.28 -27.36 -6.24
C THR A 154 -23.56 -27.06 -7.03
N GLU A 155 -23.80 -25.80 -7.41
CA GLU A 155 -24.98 -25.42 -8.22
C GLU A 155 -25.02 -26.19 -9.55
N ARG A 156 -23.86 -26.47 -10.14
CA ARG A 156 -23.75 -27.27 -11.37
C ARG A 156 -24.07 -28.74 -11.14
N ILE A 157 -23.61 -29.33 -10.04
CA ILE A 157 -23.90 -30.72 -9.66
C ILE A 157 -25.40 -30.89 -9.39
N ASP A 158 -26.00 -29.97 -8.63
CA ASP A 158 -27.44 -30.00 -8.34
C ASP A 158 -28.28 -29.94 -9.62
N LYS A 159 -27.87 -29.10 -10.59
CA LYS A 159 -28.54 -29.04 -11.90
C LYS A 159 -28.45 -30.36 -12.66
N PHE A 160 -27.28 -31.00 -12.67
CA PHE A 160 -27.11 -32.30 -13.34
C PHE A 160 -27.89 -33.43 -12.65
N ASP A 161 -27.96 -33.45 -11.32
CA ASP A 161 -28.76 -34.43 -10.57
C ASP A 161 -30.26 -34.30 -10.87
N LEU A 162 -30.77 -33.06 -10.95
CA LEU A 162 -32.16 -32.79 -11.34
C LEU A 162 -32.47 -33.24 -12.77
N GLU A 163 -31.58 -32.95 -13.72
CA GLU A 163 -31.72 -33.37 -15.12
C GLU A 163 -31.74 -34.90 -15.25
N TYR A 164 -30.82 -35.59 -14.55
CA TYR A 164 -30.76 -37.04 -14.51
C TYR A 164 -32.05 -37.67 -13.94
N LYS A 165 -32.56 -37.16 -12.80
CA LYS A 165 -33.80 -37.64 -12.19
C LYS A 165 -35.03 -37.43 -13.08
N SER A 166 -35.08 -36.30 -13.81
CA SER A 166 -36.13 -36.04 -14.79
C SER A 166 -36.13 -37.06 -15.91
N LEU A 167 -34.94 -37.34 -16.49
CA LEU A 167 -34.76 -38.34 -17.54
C LEU A 167 -35.14 -39.75 -17.08
N GLU A 168 -34.73 -40.16 -15.87
CA GLU A 168 -35.11 -41.46 -15.31
C GLU A 168 -36.64 -41.57 -15.12
N GLY A 169 -37.28 -40.50 -14.64
CA GLY A 169 -38.74 -40.43 -14.52
C GLY A 169 -39.46 -40.60 -15.85
N GLU A 170 -39.04 -39.90 -16.89
CA GLU A 170 -39.62 -40.02 -18.24
C GLU A 170 -39.47 -41.44 -18.82
N LEU A 171 -38.29 -42.05 -18.64
CA LEU A 171 -38.02 -43.42 -19.07
C LEU A 171 -38.93 -44.44 -18.36
N ARG A 172 -39.12 -44.29 -17.04
CA ARG A 172 -40.03 -45.14 -16.27
C ARG A 172 -41.48 -45.01 -16.71
N ILE A 173 -41.96 -43.79 -16.95
CA ILE A 173 -43.34 -43.55 -17.40
C ILE A 173 -43.56 -44.23 -18.77
N LYS A 174 -42.66 -44.02 -19.74
CA LYS A 174 -42.75 -44.66 -21.07
C LYS A 174 -42.80 -46.19 -20.96
N ALA A 175 -41.92 -46.78 -20.16
CA ALA A 175 -41.88 -48.23 -19.97
C ALA A 175 -43.15 -48.79 -19.31
N THR A 176 -43.90 -47.98 -18.55
CA THR A 176 -45.14 -48.43 -17.89
C THR A 176 -46.37 -48.27 -18.81
N THR A 177 -46.33 -47.36 -19.78
CA THR A 177 -47.42 -47.12 -20.74
C THR A 177 -47.40 -48.02 -21.98
N GLU A 178 -46.30 -48.75 -22.22
CA GLU A 178 -46.17 -49.71 -23.33
C GLU A 178 -46.61 -51.15 -22.98
N PHE A 179 -47.18 -51.36 -21.79
CA PHE A 179 -47.85 -52.60 -21.36
C PHE A 179 -49.36 -52.35 -21.16
#